data_AF-A0A3M1IMF7-F1
#
_entry.id   AF-A0A3M1IMF7-F1
#
_cell.length_a   1.000
_cell.length_b   1.000
_cell.length_c   1.000
_cell.angle_alpha   90.00
_cell.angle_beta   90.00
_cell.angle_gamma   90.00
#
_symmetry.space_group_name_H-M   'P 1'
#
loop_
_entity.id
_entity.type
_entity.pdbx_description
1 polymer ?
#
loop_
_entity_poly.entity_id
_entity_poly.type
_entity_poly.pdbx_seq_one_letter_code
_entity_poly.pdbx_strand_id
1 'polypeptide(L)' 'MAQASTTKPYRLLGVDPGTNLLGFAILEVEGRKLRILEMGVIRLSKFADHAKRLQRIF' A
#
# COMPACT_ATOMS: atom_id res chain seq x y z
N MET A 1 18.77 -4.48 32.36
CA MET A 1 18.98 -4.34 30.90
C MET A 1 17.62 -4.38 30.23
N ALA A 2 17.15 -3.28 29.64
CA ALA A 2 15.82 -3.21 29.03
C ALA A 2 15.80 -4.07 27.76
N GLN A 3 14.86 -5.01 27.68
CA GLN A 3 14.65 -5.82 26.49
C GLN A 3 14.17 -4.88 25.37
N ALA A 4 14.94 -4.78 24.29
CA ALA A 4 14.50 -4.08 23.09
C ALA A 4 13.30 -4.84 22.51
N SER A 5 12.12 -4.22 22.50
CA SER A 5 10.94 -4.79 21.89
C SER A 5 11.16 -4.88 20.38
N THR A 6 11.45 -6.07 19.88
CA THR A 6 11.57 -6.33 18.44
C THR A 6 10.20 -6.15 17.80
N THR A 7 9.91 -4.94 17.34
CA THR A 7 8.66 -4.63 16.66
C THR A 7 8.68 -5.32 15.30
N LYS A 8 7.74 -6.24 15.07
CA LYS A 8 7.64 -6.94 13.79
C LYS A 8 7.37 -5.92 12.67
N PRO A 9 7.92 -6.12 11.45
CA PRO A 9 7.59 -5.29 10.31
C PRO A 9 6.08 -5.27 10.08
N TYR A 10 5.54 -4.11 9.72
CA TYR A 10 4.13 -3.94 9.34
C TYR A 10 4.00 -3.11 8.08
N ARG A 11 2.83 -3.18 7.45
CA ARG A 11 2.56 -2.50 6.19
C ARG A 11 1.46 -1.46 6.35
N LEU A 12 1.61 -0.35 5.65
CA LEU A 12 0.65 0.75 5.58
C LEU A 12 0.16 0.85 4.13
N LEU A 13 -1.16 0.95 3.95
CA LEU A 13 -1.78 1.28 2.67
C LEU A 13 -2.28 2.73 2.73
N GLY A 14 -1.62 3.61 1.99
CA GLY A 14 -2.12 4.96 1.72
C GLY A 14 -3.04 4.95 0.51
N VAL A 15 -4.17 5.64 0.61
CA VAL A 15 -5.17 5.80 -0.46
C VAL A 15 -5.48 7.29 -0.63
N ASP A 16 -5.39 7.79 -1.86
CA ASP A 16 -5.74 9.16 -2.24
C ASP A 16 -6.87 9.12 -3.30
N PRO A 17 -8.13 9.29 -2.89
CA PRO A 17 -9.27 9.13 -3.78
C PRO A 17 -9.49 10.35 -4.67
N GLY A 18 -9.69 10.12 -5.97
CA GLY A 18 -10.17 11.12 -6.93
C GLY A 18 -11.29 10.53 -7.80
N THR A 19 -12.06 11.40 -8.47
CA THR A 19 -13.28 10.97 -9.21
C THR A 19 -13.00 10.04 -10.39
N ASN A 20 -11.82 10.15 -11.02
CA ASN A 20 -11.42 9.33 -12.18
C ASN A 20 -10.16 8.50 -11.94
N LEU A 21 -9.38 8.83 -10.92
CA LEU A 21 -8.09 8.24 -10.58
C LEU A 21 -8.02 8.12 -9.06
N LEU A 22 -7.64 6.94 -8.57
CA LEU A 22 -7.35 6.72 -7.15
C LEU A 22 -5.87 6.38 -7.02
N GLY A 23 -5.13 7.24 -6.34
CA GLY A 23 -3.74 7.00 -5.99
C GLY A 23 -3.65 6.02 -4.82
N PHE A 24 -2.62 5.19 -4.80
CA PHE A 24 -2.30 4.37 -3.64
C PHE A 24 -0.80 4.17 -3.49
N ALA A 25 -0.37 3.87 -2.27
CA ALA A 25 0.99 3.43 -1.96
C ALA A 25 0.96 2.39 -0.83
N ILE A 26 1.80 1.37 -0.96
CA ILE A 26 2.06 0.38 0.09
C ILE A 26 3.46 0.65 0.64
N LEU A 27 3.53 0.91 1.94
CA LEU A 27 4.78 1.14 2.66
C LEU A 27 5.02 -0.01 3.63
N GLU A 28 6.28 -0.42 3.79
CA GLU A 28 6.72 -1.31 4.85
C GLU A 28 7.52 -0.52 5.88
N VAL A 29 7.19 -0.73 7.16
CA VAL A 29 7.86 -0.11 8.30
C VAL A 29 8.58 -1.19 9.09
N GLU A 30 9.90 -1.04 9.20
CA GLU A 30 10.77 -1.89 10.01
C GLU A 30 11.52 -0.99 11.00
N GLY A 31 10.96 -0.85 12.21
CA GLY A 31 11.48 0.07 13.22
C GLY A 31 11.47 1.52 12.73
N ARG A 32 12.65 2.07 12.45
CA ARG A 32 12.83 3.45 11.92
C ARG A 32 13.06 3.50 10.41
N LYS A 33 13.08 2.35 9.73
CA LYS A 33 13.26 2.27 8.29
C LYS A 33 11.89 2.20 7.61
N LEU A 34 11.72 3.00 6.56
CA LEU A 34 10.52 3.03 5.74
C LEU A 34 10.90 2.70 4.30
N ARG A 35 10.18 1.76 3.69
CA ARG A 35 10.36 1.37 2.28
C ARG A 35 9.04 1.44 1.54
N ILE A 36 9.06 1.97 0.32
CA ILE A 36 7.94 1.87 -0.61
C ILE A 36 7.99 0.47 -1.24
N LEU A 37 6.93 -0.31 -1.09
CA LEU A 37 6.78 -1.61 -1.74
C LEU A 37 6.11 -1.45 -3.10
N GLU A 38 5.06 -0.65 -3.18
CA GLU A 38 4.34 -0.36 -4.40
C GLU A 38 3.73 1.04 -4.34
N MET A 39 3.62 1.71 -5.49
CA MET A 39 2.88 2.94 -5.64
C MET A 39 2.24 2.94 -7.02
N GLY A 40 1.00 3.41 -7.11
CA GLY A 40 0.30 3.41 -8.38
C GLY A 40 -0.99 4.20 -8.37
N VAL A 41 -1.63 4.18 -9.54
CA VAL A 41 -2.92 4.80 -9.76
C VAL A 41 -3.88 3.78 -10.35
N ILE A 42 -5.13 3.87 -9.91
CA ILE A 42 -6.26 3.03 -10.28
C ILE A 42 -7.24 3.93 -11.06
N ARG A 43 -7.50 3.62 -12.34
CA ARG A 43 -8.41 4.42 -13.19
C ARG A 43 -9.89 4.10 -12.92
N LEU A 44 -10.62 4.93 -12.19
CA LEU A 44 -12.02 4.68 -11.83
C LEU A 44 -13.04 4.93 -12.97
N SER A 45 -12.58 5.20 -14.19
CA SER A 45 -13.42 5.35 -15.37
C SER A 45 -14.23 4.08 -15.64
N LYS A 46 -15.51 4.11 -15.24
CA LYS A 46 -16.57 3.11 -15.45
C LYS A 46 -16.09 1.65 -15.51
N PHE A 47 -16.00 1.05 -14.32
CA PHE A 47 -16.13 -0.37 -14.01
C PHE A 47 -16.30 -1.31 -15.22
N ALA A 48 -15.21 -1.97 -15.61
CA ALA A 48 -15.30 -3.27 -16.29
C ALA A 48 -14.20 -4.24 -15.84
N ASP A 49 -12.96 -3.80 -15.55
CA ASP A 49 -11.86 -4.78 -15.44
C ASP A 49 -10.79 -4.49 -14.36
N HIS A 50 -11.16 -3.82 -13.27
CA HIS A 50 -10.20 -3.46 -12.20
C HIS A 50 -9.86 -4.59 -11.22
N ALA A 51 -10.74 -5.58 -11.09
CA ALA A 51 -10.56 -6.68 -10.15
C ALA A 51 -9.29 -7.52 -10.44
N LYS A 52 -8.79 -7.52 -11.67
CA LYS A 52 -7.61 -8.30 -12.08
C LYS A 52 -6.27 -7.80 -11.52
N ARG A 53 -6.17 -6.54 -11.06
CA ARG A 53 -4.90 -6.02 -10.48
C ARG A 53 -4.72 -6.42 -9.02
N LEU A 54 -5.81 -6.58 -8.25
CA LEU A 54 -5.74 -7.07 -6.86
C LEU A 54 -5.25 -8.52 -6.78
N GLN A 55 -5.56 -9.35 -7.78
CA GLN A 55 -5.01 -10.72 -7.90
C GLN A 55 -3.51 -10.79 -8.21
N ARG A 56 -2.84 -9.69 -8.55
CA ARG A 56 -1.37 -9.66 -8.71
C ARG A 56 -0.61 -9.33 -7.43
N ILE A 57 -1.34 -8.84 -6.41
CA ILE A 57 -0.77 -8.43 -5.13
C ILE A 57 -0.92 -9.54 -4.07
N PHE A 58 -1.82 -10.52 -4.29
CA PHE A 58 -2.04 -11.70 -3.44
C PHE A 58 -1.62 -13.01 -4.11
#